data_AF-A0A7W0PJ43-F1
#
_entry.id   AF-A0A7W0PJ43-F1
#
_cell.length_a   1.000
_cell.length_b   1.000
_cell.length_c   1.000
_cell.angle_alpha   90.00
_cell.angle_beta   90.00
_cell.angle_gamma   90.00
#
_symmetry.space_group_name_H-M   'P 1'
#
loop_
_entity.id
_entity.type
_entity.pdbx_description
1 polymer ?
#
loop_
_entity_poly.entity_id
_entity_poly.type
_entity_poly.pdbx_seq_one_letter_code
_entity_poly.pdbx_strand_id
1 'polypeptide(L)'
;MDQLTFSRRLRGRMTVVRPGILDAELRARRTRVTTRLVFTDEVTFHEEGSIELGAGNILRFRSLERGTLEQAGTGGARHGTSVLRVESGEGRYEGAKGRITSNFVLSPDGAVDDEQVAVIFIDREEE
;
A
#
# COMPACT_ATOMS: atom_id res chain seq x y z
N MET A 1 0.20 -9.21 23.24
CA MET A 1 -0.07 -8.89 21.81
C MET A 1 -0.44 -7.42 21.72
N ASP A 2 0.39 -6.63 21.05
CA ASP A 2 0.22 -5.18 20.95
C ASP A 2 -0.56 -4.82 19.68
N GLN A 3 -1.53 -3.92 19.80
CA GLN A 3 -2.25 -3.38 18.66
C GLN A 3 -1.66 -2.03 18.23
N LEU A 4 -1.33 -1.91 16.94
CA LEU A 4 -0.97 -0.66 16.28
C LEU A 4 -2.04 -0.31 15.24
N THR A 5 -2.68 0.84 15.43
CA THR A 5 -3.59 1.43 14.44
C THR A 5 -3.01 2.73 13.91
N PHE A 6 -3.07 2.95 12.60
CA PHE A 6 -2.74 4.25 12.01
C PHE A 6 -3.57 4.54 10.76
N SER A 7 -3.82 5.83 10.51
CA SER A 7 -4.32 6.34 9.23
C SER A 7 -3.35 7.39 8.68
N ARG A 8 -3.16 7.42 7.37
CA ARG A 8 -2.19 8.28 6.71
C ARG A 8 -2.64 8.67 5.32
N ARG A 9 -2.36 9.92 4.98
CA ARG A 9 -2.37 10.42 3.62
C ARG A 9 -0.98 10.31 3.02
N LEU A 10 -0.84 9.51 1.98
CA LEU A 10 0.40 9.26 1.25
C LEU A 10 0.35 9.98 -0.10
N ARG A 11 1.51 10.48 -0.54
CA ARG A 11 1.67 11.13 -1.84
C ARG A 11 2.85 10.57 -2.59
N GLY A 12 2.70 10.46 -3.90
CA GLY A 12 3.84 10.06 -4.73
C GLY A 12 3.48 9.87 -6.18
N ARG A 13 4.11 8.87 -6.80
CA ARG A 13 3.92 8.57 -8.22
C ARG A 13 3.74 7.09 -8.45
N MET A 14 2.92 6.77 -9.43
CA MET A 14 2.93 5.50 -10.15
C MET A 14 3.66 5.66 -11.48
N THR A 15 4.41 4.63 -11.85
CA THR A 15 5.16 4.56 -13.10
C THR A 15 4.87 3.24 -13.78
N VAL A 16 4.64 3.28 -15.10
CA VAL A 16 4.47 2.08 -15.90
C VAL A 16 5.84 1.46 -16.13
N VAL A 17 6.04 0.26 -15.61
CA VAL A 17 7.27 -0.52 -15.85
C VAL A 17 7.19 -1.21 -17.20
N ARG A 18 6.04 -1.83 -17.48
CA ARG A 18 5.70 -2.49 -18.74
C ARG A 18 4.17 -2.65 -18.83
N PRO A 19 3.60 -3.09 -19.98
CA PRO A 19 2.17 -3.33 -20.06
C PRO A 19 1.68 -4.25 -18.92
N GLY A 20 0.65 -3.78 -18.21
CA GLY A 20 0.05 -4.46 -17.06
C GLY A 20 0.87 -4.43 -15.75
N ILE A 21 2.03 -3.77 -15.69
CA ILE A 21 2.81 -3.63 -14.46
C ILE A 21 3.15 -2.17 -14.17
N LEU A 22 2.77 -1.74 -12.97
CA LEU A 22 3.07 -0.42 -12.45
C LEU A 22 3.84 -0.55 -11.14
N ASP A 23 4.83 0.29 -10.94
CA ASP A 23 5.47 0.48 -9.63
C ASP A 23 5.01 1.83 -9.06
N ALA A 24 4.71 1.86 -7.76
CA ALA A 24 4.35 3.07 -7.04
C ALA A 24 5.34 3.34 -5.91
N GLU A 25 5.74 4.60 -5.78
CA GLU A 25 6.50 5.12 -4.65
C GLU A 25 5.72 6.25 -3.98
N LEU A 26 5.30 6.04 -2.74
CA LEU A 26 4.54 7.00 -1.95
C LEU A 26 5.25 7.37 -0.66
N ARG A 27 5.00 8.57 -0.14
CA ARG A 27 5.66 9.10 1.06
C ARG A 27 4.71 9.89 1.94
N ALA A 28 4.96 9.83 3.25
CA ALA A 28 4.36 10.71 4.25
C ALA A 28 5.24 10.79 5.51
N ARG A 29 5.69 11.99 5.89
CA ARG A 29 6.61 12.18 7.04
C ARG A 29 7.82 11.21 6.97
N ARG A 30 7.93 10.27 7.92
CA ARG A 30 8.98 9.23 8.00
C ARG A 30 8.57 7.90 7.33
N THR A 31 7.49 7.93 6.56
CA THR A 31 6.93 6.75 5.89
C THR A 31 7.33 6.75 4.44
N ARG A 32 7.78 5.61 3.94
CA ARG A 32 7.90 5.33 2.51
C ARG A 32 7.13 4.06 2.18
N VAL A 33 6.32 4.11 1.15
CA VAL A 33 5.65 2.93 0.58
C VAL A 33 6.21 2.69 -0.80
N THR A 34 6.60 1.45 -1.06
CA THR A 34 6.99 0.97 -2.38
C THR A 34 6.15 -0.25 -2.69
N THR A 35 5.38 -0.22 -3.78
CA THR A 35 4.48 -1.30 -4.17
C THR A 35 4.56 -1.55 -5.67
N ARG A 36 4.36 -2.80 -6.07
CA ARG A 36 4.22 -3.23 -7.45
C ARG A 36 2.80 -3.72 -7.66
N LEU A 37 2.13 -3.15 -8.65
CA LEU A 37 0.80 -3.55 -9.10
C LEU A 37 0.95 -4.39 -10.38
N VAL A 38 0.35 -5.57 -10.38
CA VAL A 38 0.26 -6.48 -11.53
C VAL A 38 -1.20 -6.63 -11.90
N PHE A 39 -1.56 -6.05 -13.06
CA PHE A 39 -2.91 -6.06 -13.59
C PHE A 39 -3.26 -7.42 -14.19
N THR A 40 -4.42 -7.93 -13.83
CA THR A 40 -5.00 -9.16 -14.39
C THR A 40 -5.95 -8.87 -15.56
N ASP A 41 -6.47 -7.65 -15.62
CA ASP A 41 -7.27 -7.10 -16.71
C ASP A 41 -7.09 -5.57 -16.73
N GLU A 42 -7.99 -4.83 -17.39
CA GLU A 42 -7.87 -3.37 -17.54
C GLU A 42 -7.98 -2.58 -16.23
N VAL A 43 -8.68 -3.12 -15.23
CA VAL A 43 -9.04 -2.40 -14.00
C VAL A 43 -8.65 -3.14 -12.73
N THR A 44 -8.38 -4.44 -12.81
CA THR A 44 -8.14 -5.30 -11.65
C THR A 44 -6.66 -5.61 -11.52
N PHE A 45 -6.14 -5.56 -10.30
CA PHE A 45 -4.73 -5.86 -10.02
C PHE A 45 -4.50 -6.64 -8.73
N HIS A 46 -3.35 -7.28 -8.65
CA HIS A 46 -2.72 -7.69 -7.40
C HIS A 46 -1.57 -6.75 -7.09
N GLU A 47 -1.31 -6.51 -5.81
CA GLU A 47 -0.16 -5.74 -5.39
C GLU A 47 0.62 -6.38 -4.27
N GLU A 48 1.91 -6.11 -4.25
CA GLU A 48 2.84 -6.49 -3.19
C GLU A 48 3.86 -5.39 -2.98
N GLY A 49 4.29 -5.22 -1.73
CA GLY A 49 5.15 -4.10 -1.40
C GLY A 49 5.58 -4.05 0.04
N SER A 50 6.12 -2.89 0.40
CA SER A 50 6.61 -2.62 1.73
C SER A 50 6.31 -1.20 2.19
N ILE A 51 6.09 -1.05 3.50
CA ILE A 51 6.01 0.22 4.21
C ILE A 51 7.22 0.33 5.12
N GLU A 52 8.13 1.26 4.82
CA GLU A 52 9.18 1.67 5.75
C GLU A 52 8.62 2.73 6.70
N LEU A 53 8.76 2.48 8.00
CA LEU A 53 8.23 3.30 9.10
C LEU A 53 9.33 4.10 9.82
N GLY A 54 10.50 4.18 9.20
CA GLY A 54 11.71 4.82 9.70
C GLY A 54 12.57 3.90 10.56
N ALA A 55 13.86 4.22 10.63
CA ALA A 55 14.86 3.50 11.44
C ALA A 55 14.92 1.98 11.17
N GLY A 56 14.82 1.58 9.90
CA GLY A 56 14.89 0.17 9.49
C GLY A 56 13.66 -0.66 9.85
N ASN A 57 12.59 -0.06 10.36
CA ASN A 57 11.37 -0.78 10.69
C ASN A 57 10.49 -0.88 9.44
N ILE A 58 10.22 -2.10 8.98
CA ILE A 58 9.55 -2.37 7.70
C ILE A 58 8.34 -3.29 7.94
N LEU A 59 7.25 -3.06 7.21
CA LEU A 59 6.15 -4.02 7.04
C LEU A 59 6.13 -4.46 5.59
N ARG A 60 6.05 -5.77 5.33
CA ARG A 60 5.82 -6.33 4.00
C ARG A 60 4.37 -6.78 3.88
N PHE A 61 3.77 -6.50 2.74
CA PHE A 61 2.37 -6.79 2.50
C PHE A 61 2.13 -7.32 1.10
N ARG A 62 0.98 -7.96 0.94
CA ARG A 62 0.40 -8.30 -0.36
C ARG A 62 -1.10 -8.13 -0.35
N SER A 63 -1.70 -8.05 -1.53
CA SER A 63 -3.14 -8.16 -1.75
C SER A 63 -3.74 -9.36 -1.03
N LEU A 64 -4.70 -9.08 -0.15
CA LEU A 64 -5.61 -10.09 0.38
C LEU A 64 -6.67 -10.44 -0.65
N GLU A 65 -7.18 -9.42 -1.32
CA GLU A 65 -8.14 -9.47 -2.41
C GLU A 65 -7.60 -8.68 -3.60
N ARG A 66 -8.19 -8.87 -4.78
CA ARG A 66 -7.84 -8.07 -5.95
C ARG A 66 -8.19 -6.60 -5.68
N GLY A 67 -7.26 -5.71 -5.98
CA GLY A 67 -7.51 -4.28 -6.02
C GLY A 67 -8.20 -3.89 -7.33
N THR A 68 -8.81 -2.72 -7.33
CA THR A 68 -9.44 -2.12 -8.52
C THR A 68 -8.86 -0.74 -8.79
N LEU A 69 -8.81 -0.34 -10.05
CA LEU A 69 -8.40 0.98 -10.52
C LEU A 69 -9.25 1.37 -11.74
N GLU A 70 -10.30 2.14 -11.49
CA GLU A 70 -11.35 2.46 -12.46
C GLU A 70 -11.31 3.95 -12.84
N GLN A 71 -11.98 4.36 -13.91
CA GLN A 71 -12.07 5.77 -14.27
C GLN A 71 -12.85 6.57 -13.21
N ALA A 72 -12.27 7.68 -12.76
CA ALA A 72 -12.88 8.62 -11.84
C ALA A 72 -13.51 9.79 -12.62
N GLY A 73 -14.76 9.61 -13.07
CA GLY A 73 -15.51 10.64 -13.78
C GLY A 73 -14.84 11.10 -15.09
N THR A 74 -15.02 12.36 -15.47
CA THR A 74 -14.68 12.89 -16.81
C THR A 74 -13.28 13.52 -16.92
N GLY A 75 -12.42 13.41 -15.91
CA GLY A 75 -11.12 14.08 -15.85
C GLY A 75 -9.88 13.22 -16.16
N GLY A 76 -10.07 11.97 -16.60
CA GLY A 76 -8.98 11.01 -16.84
C GLY A 76 -8.26 10.52 -15.58
N ALA A 77 -8.63 11.02 -14.40
CA ALA A 77 -8.20 10.46 -13.14
C ALA A 77 -8.75 9.03 -13.00
N ARG A 78 -8.04 8.19 -12.24
CA ARG A 78 -8.50 6.85 -11.87
C ARG A 78 -8.64 6.74 -10.36
N HIS A 79 -9.68 6.06 -9.91
CA HIS A 79 -9.97 5.80 -8.50
C HIS A 79 -9.65 4.33 -8.24
N GLY A 80 -8.76 4.08 -7.28
CA GLY A 80 -8.40 2.73 -6.89
C GLY A 80 -8.65 2.42 -5.43
N THR A 81 -8.81 1.13 -5.16
CA THR A 81 -8.95 0.58 -3.81
C THR A 81 -8.20 -0.75 -3.68
N SER A 82 -7.68 -1.03 -2.49
CA SER A 82 -7.06 -2.33 -2.19
C SER A 82 -7.20 -2.71 -0.72
N VAL A 83 -7.25 -4.02 -0.48
CA VAL A 83 -7.19 -4.63 0.85
C VAL A 83 -5.96 -5.53 0.91
N LEU A 84 -5.08 -5.24 1.85
CA LEU A 84 -3.75 -5.83 1.97
C LEU A 84 -3.62 -6.59 3.27
N ARG A 85 -2.87 -7.69 3.23
CA ARG A 85 -2.43 -8.45 4.39
C ARG A 85 -0.97 -8.15 4.66
N VAL A 86 -0.64 -7.83 5.91
CA VAL A 86 0.76 -7.83 6.37
C VAL A 86 1.24 -9.26 6.51
N GLU A 87 2.31 -9.59 5.81
CA GLU A 87 2.90 -10.93 5.79
C GLU A 87 4.01 -11.08 6.81
N SER A 88 4.82 -10.03 6.96
CA SER A 88 5.95 -9.97 7.89
C SER A 88 6.27 -8.52 8.25
N GLY A 89 7.03 -8.34 9.31
CA GLY A 89 7.68 -7.09 9.62
C GLY A 89 9.11 -7.30 10.12
N GLU A 90 9.87 -6.23 10.11
CA GLU A 90 11.28 -6.17 10.48
C GLU A 90 11.48 -5.12 11.60
N GLY A 91 12.49 -5.32 12.44
CA GLY A 91 12.76 -4.46 13.60
C GLY A 91 11.64 -4.58 14.63
N ARG A 92 11.10 -3.46 15.10
CA ARG A 92 10.01 -3.45 16.11
C ARG A 92 8.69 -4.08 15.64
N TYR A 93 8.60 -4.47 14.37
CA TYR A 93 7.44 -5.09 13.75
C TYR A 93 7.65 -6.56 13.42
N GLU A 94 8.70 -7.19 13.95
CA GLU A 94 8.85 -8.63 13.88
C GLU A 94 7.59 -9.34 14.39
N GLY A 95 7.18 -10.41 13.71
CA GLY A 95 5.93 -11.12 14.00
C GLY A 95 4.64 -10.39 13.62
N ALA A 96 4.70 -9.17 13.05
CA ALA A 96 3.49 -8.39 12.75
C ALA A 96 2.53 -9.10 11.78
N LYS A 97 1.24 -9.06 12.12
CA LYS A 97 0.12 -9.51 11.29
C LYS A 97 -0.98 -8.46 11.29
N GLY A 98 -1.73 -8.34 10.20
CA GLY A 98 -2.82 -7.39 10.17
C GLY A 98 -3.30 -7.07 8.77
N ARG A 99 -4.07 -5.98 8.68
CA ARG A 99 -4.64 -5.50 7.42
C ARG A 99 -4.34 -4.03 7.20
N ILE A 100 -4.21 -3.69 5.92
CA ILE A 100 -4.11 -2.31 5.45
C ILE A 100 -5.16 -2.16 4.36
N THR A 101 -5.92 -1.06 4.38
CA THR A 101 -6.82 -0.69 3.29
C THR A 101 -6.36 0.62 2.69
N SER A 102 -6.38 0.71 1.37
CA SER A 102 -6.03 1.89 0.60
C SER A 102 -7.22 2.31 -0.25
N ASN A 103 -7.41 3.62 -0.34
CA ASN A 103 -8.40 4.26 -1.20
C ASN A 103 -7.74 5.51 -1.81
N PHE A 104 -7.47 5.47 -3.10
CA PHE A 104 -6.52 6.39 -3.73
C PHE A 104 -6.98 6.91 -5.08
N VAL A 105 -6.44 8.07 -5.46
CA VAL A 105 -6.62 8.67 -6.78
C VAL A 105 -5.29 8.68 -7.51
N LEU A 106 -5.31 8.20 -8.75
CA LEU A 106 -4.22 8.31 -9.71
C LEU A 106 -4.57 9.38 -10.74
N SER A 107 -3.80 10.44 -10.78
CA SER A 107 -3.90 11.49 -11.79
C SER A 107 -3.31 11.04 -13.15
N PRO A 108 -3.74 11.64 -14.28
CA PRO A 108 -3.24 11.29 -15.62
C PRO A 108 -1.72 11.43 -15.79
N ASP A 109 -1.09 12.32 -15.03
CA ASP A 109 0.35 12.57 -15.03
C ASP A 109 1.15 11.57 -14.19
N GLY A 110 0.46 10.60 -13.57
CA GLY A 110 1.03 9.57 -12.71
C GLY A 110 1.10 9.95 -11.23
N ALA A 111 0.64 11.13 -10.82
CA ALA A 111 0.59 11.50 -9.41
C ALA A 111 -0.44 10.66 -8.63
N VAL A 112 -0.11 10.27 -7.41
CA VAL A 112 -0.99 9.48 -6.54
C VAL A 112 -1.21 10.19 -5.21
N ASP A 113 -2.48 10.27 -4.81
CA ASP A 113 -2.94 10.63 -3.47
C ASP A 113 -3.66 9.42 -2.87
N ASP A 114 -3.14 8.86 -1.78
CA ASP A 114 -3.65 7.63 -1.15
C ASP A 114 -4.05 7.89 0.30
N GLU A 115 -5.29 7.55 0.65
CA GLU A 115 -5.79 7.49 2.02
C GLU A 115 -5.72 6.05 2.53
N GLN A 116 -4.76 5.80 3.41
CA GLN A 116 -4.43 4.48 3.92
C GLN A 116 -4.82 4.33 5.39
N VAL A 117 -5.42 3.20 5.77
CA VAL A 117 -5.72 2.82 7.16
C VAL A 117 -5.16 1.44 7.44
N ALA A 118 -4.51 1.26 8.58
CA ALA A 118 -3.92 -0.01 9.00
C ALA A 118 -4.31 -0.38 10.43
N VAL A 119 -4.58 -1.68 10.65
CA VAL A 119 -4.76 -2.30 11.96
C VAL A 119 -3.85 -3.52 12.03
N ILE A 120 -2.80 -3.42 12.82
CA ILE A 120 -1.70 -4.39 12.93
C ILE A 120 -1.61 -4.89 14.36
N PHE A 121 -1.35 -6.17 14.52
CA PHE A 121 -1.05 -6.83 15.77
C PHE A 121 0.40 -7.31 15.75
N ILE A 122 1.11 -7.12 16.84
CA ILE A 122 2.52 -7.48 17.01
C ILE A 122 2.59 -8.42 18.21
N ASP A 123 3.09 -9.64 17.97
CA ASP A 123 3.43 -10.55 19.05
C ASP A 123 4.71 -10.03 19.69
N ARG A 124 4.60 -9.60 20.95
CA ARG A 124 5.79 -9.40 21.77
C ARG A 124 5.98 -10.70 22.53
N GLU A 125 7.10 -11.37 22.32
CA GLU A 125 7.58 -12.31 23.32
C GLU A 125 7.82 -11.50 24.60
N GLU A 126 7.19 -11.92 25.72
CA GLU A 126 7.54 -11.38 27.02
C GLU A 126 8.97 -11.87 27.33
N GLU A 127 9.92 -10.93 27.46
CA GLU A 127 11.24 -11.20 28.05
C GLU A 127 11.10 -11.62 29.52
#